data_AF-A0A540K3S5-F1
#
_entry.id   AF-A0A540K3S5-F1
#
_cell.length_a   1.000
_cell.length_b   1.000
_cell.length_c   1.000
_cell.angle_alpha   90.00
_cell.angle_beta   90.00
_cell.angle_gamma   90.00
#
_symmetry.space_group_name_H-M   'P 1'
#
loop_
_entity.id
_entity.type
_entity.pdbx_description
1 polymer ?
#
loop_
_entity_poly.entity_id
_entity_poly.type
_entity_poly.pdbx_seq_one_letter_code
_entity_poly.pdbx_strand_id
1 'polypeptide(L)' 'MDKVHDGAKQKDLLFDNFAERDDLWFDFMADTGDGGNSSYSVARLLAQPSININRDDSMLKLPRGDLLLIGGDLA' A
#
# COMPACT_ATOMS: atom_id res chain seq x y z
N MET A 1 8.41 34.92 -37.09
CA MET A 1 7.76 35.89 -36.18
C MET A 1 6.48 35.25 -35.67
N ASP A 2 6.58 34.05 -35.11
CA ASP A 2 7.09 33.76 -33.76
C ASP A 2 6.02 34.06 -32.72
N LYS A 3 5.35 32.99 -32.29
CA LYS A 3 5.41 32.58 -30.89
C LYS A 3 5.00 31.11 -30.80
N VAL A 4 6.03 30.28 -30.69
CA VAL A 4 5.94 28.90 -30.22
C VAL A 4 5.41 28.97 -28.79
N HIS A 5 4.18 28.51 -28.56
CA HIS A 5 3.76 28.14 -27.21
C HIS A 5 4.27 26.73 -26.94
N ASP A 6 5.55 26.68 -26.55
CA ASP A 6 6.14 25.51 -25.91
C ASP A 6 5.62 25.46 -24.47
N GLY A 7 4.34 25.14 -24.34
CA GLY A 7 3.73 24.82 -23.06
C GLY A 7 4.25 23.48 -22.66
N ALA A 8 5.35 23.47 -21.90
CA ALA A 8 5.89 22.29 -21.26
C ALA A 8 4.71 21.47 -20.72
N LYS A 9 4.53 20.26 -21.25
CA LYS A 9 3.61 19.26 -20.68
C LYS A 9 4.10 19.03 -19.26
N GLN A 10 3.55 19.79 -18.31
CA GLN A 10 3.66 19.53 -16.90
C GLN A 10 2.98 18.18 -16.73
N LYS A 11 3.78 17.11 -16.73
CA LYS A 11 3.31 15.80 -16.29
C LYS A 11 2.69 16.06 -14.94
N ASP A 12 1.39 15.78 -14.80
CA ASP A 12 0.71 15.86 -13.53
C ASP A 12 1.58 15.17 -12.48
N LEU A 13 1.99 15.92 -11.47
CA LEU A 13 2.77 15.41 -10.35
C LEU A 13 1.92 14.52 -9.43
N LEU A 14 0.62 14.46 -9.71
CA LEU A 14 -0.37 13.72 -8.97
C LEU A 14 -0.54 12.34 -9.59
N PHE A 15 -0.42 11.31 -8.76
CA PHE A 15 -0.70 9.93 -9.14
C PHE A 15 -2.18 9.65 -8.93
N ASP A 16 -2.86 9.23 -9.99
CA ASP A 16 -4.30 8.95 -10.02
C ASP A 16 -4.60 7.46 -10.28
N ASN A 17 -3.61 6.58 -10.16
CA ASN A 17 -3.70 5.14 -10.43
C ASN A 17 -4.86 4.40 -9.73
N PHE A 18 -5.43 4.97 -8.67
CA PHE A 18 -6.56 4.41 -7.92
C PHE A 18 -7.81 5.32 -7.90
N ALA A 19 -7.82 6.40 -8.67
CA ALA A 19 -8.90 7.40 -8.66
C ALA A 19 -10.27 6.86 -9.10
N GLU A 20 -10.29 5.80 -9.92
CA GLU A 20 -11.53 5.15 -10.38
C GLU A 20 -12.08 4.10 -9.41
N ARG A 21 -11.41 3.84 -8.28
CA ARG A 21 -11.83 2.82 -7.32
C ARG A 21 -12.74 3.42 -6.25
N ASP A 22 -13.79 2.70 -5.91
CA ASP A 22 -14.69 3.09 -4.81
C ASP A 22 -14.00 2.98 -3.44
N ASP A 23 -13.09 2.00 -3.30
CA ASP A 23 -12.36 1.71 -2.05
C ASP A 23 -10.85 1.57 -2.29
N LEU A 24 -10.07 2.04 -1.31
CA LEU A 24 -8.61 1.84 -1.22
C LEU A 24 -8.27 1.00 0.01
N TRP A 25 -7.59 -0.13 -0.21
CA TRP A 25 -7.05 -0.96 0.86
C TRP A 25 -5.56 -0.69 0.99
N PHE A 26 -5.05 -0.57 2.21
CA PHE A 26 -3.61 -0.51 2.44
C PHE A 26 -3.26 -1.31 3.69
N ASP A 27 -2.10 -1.96 3.63
CA ASP A 27 -1.54 -2.73 4.71
C ASP A 27 -0.56 -1.85 5.50
N PHE A 28 -0.60 -1.94 6.83
CA PHE A 28 0.30 -1.21 7.72
C PHE A 28 0.99 -2.19 8.67
N MET A 29 2.32 -2.12 8.77
CA MET A 29 3.08 -2.79 9.81
C MET A 29 4.05 -1.83 10.50
N ALA A 30 3.98 -1.83 11.82
CA ALA A 30 4.89 -1.14 12.72
C ALA A 30 5.50 -2.15 13.70
N ASP A 31 6.64 -1.79 14.28
CA ASP A 31 7.27 -2.52 15.39
C ASP A 31 7.33 -4.05 15.19
N THR A 32 8.05 -4.50 14.17
CA THR A 32 8.25 -5.94 13.94
C THR A 32 9.35 -6.55 14.81
N GLY A 33 9.84 -5.81 15.81
CA GLY A 33 11.08 -6.11 16.53
C GLY A 33 12.34 -5.95 15.66
N ASP A 34 13.50 -6.18 16.27
CA ASP A 34 14.79 -5.98 15.63
C ASP A 34 15.21 -7.16 14.73
N GLY A 35 15.42 -6.87 13.45
CA GLY A 35 16.11 -7.78 12.52
C GLY A 35 15.32 -8.13 11.26
N GLY A 36 16.04 -8.52 10.20
CA GLY A 36 15.44 -8.79 8.90
C GLY A 36 14.44 -9.93 8.87
N ASN A 37 14.60 -10.95 9.73
CA ASN A 37 13.74 -12.13 9.73
C ASN A 37 12.30 -11.83 10.20
N SER A 38 12.15 -11.03 11.26
CA SER A 38 10.83 -10.68 11.77
C SER A 38 10.11 -9.72 10.81
N SER A 39 10.80 -8.69 10.32
CA SER A 39 10.26 -7.77 9.31
C SER A 39 9.85 -8.51 8.03
N TYR A 40 10.69 -9.42 7.51
CA TYR A 40 10.36 -10.22 6.34
C TYR A 40 9.13 -11.10 6.58
N SER A 41 9.05 -11.73 7.75
CA SER A 41 7.94 -12.64 8.07
C SER A 41 6.60 -11.90 8.06
N VAL A 42 6.52 -10.73 8.69
CA VAL A 42 5.31 -9.90 8.72
C VAL A 42 4.99 -9.35 7.33
N ALA A 43 5.96 -8.78 6.63
CA ALA A 43 5.76 -8.24 5.28
C ALA A 43 5.28 -9.32 4.30
N ARG A 44 5.82 -10.55 4.40
CA ARG A 44 5.40 -11.69 3.57
C ARG A 44 3.96 -12.11 3.85
N LEU A 45 3.52 -12.05 5.11
CA LEU A 45 2.13 -12.37 5.50
C LEU A 45 1.15 -11.32 4.98
N LEU A 46 1.49 -10.03 5.08
CA LEU A 46 0.67 -8.95 4.53
C LEU A 46 0.64 -8.99 3.00
N ALA A 47 1.76 -9.31 2.37
CA ALA A 47 1.86 -9.49 0.92
C ALA A 47 1.24 -10.80 0.41
N GLN A 48 0.29 -11.44 1.09
CA GLN A 48 -0.49 -12.55 0.49
C GLN A 48 -1.51 -12.01 -0.52
N PRO A 49 -1.91 -12.77 -1.55
CA PRO A 49 -2.91 -12.31 -2.53
C PRO A 49 -4.28 -11.97 -1.90
N SER A 50 -4.55 -12.56 -0.74
CA SER A 50 -5.70 -12.28 0.12
C SER A 50 -5.33 -12.66 1.55
N ILE A 51 -5.86 -11.95 2.54
CA ILE A 51 -5.60 -12.22 3.94
C ILE A 51 -6.79 -12.98 4.51
N ASN A 52 -6.52 -14.17 5.05
CA ASN A 52 -7.53 -15.01 5.68
C ASN A 52 -7.44 -14.82 7.21
N ILE A 53 -8.51 -14.33 7.82
CA ILE A 53 -8.59 -14.05 9.25
C ILE A 53 -9.57 -15.02 9.88
N ASN A 54 -9.11 -15.75 10.90
CA ASN A 54 -9.98 -16.55 11.75
C ASN A 54 -10.86 -15.60 12.58
N ARG A 55 -12.17 -15.70 12.42
CA ARG A 55 -13.16 -14.93 13.18
C ARG A 55 -14.13 -15.91 13.83
N ASP A 56 -13.84 -16.26 15.08
CA ASP A 56 -14.56 -17.25 15.88
C ASP A 56 -14.74 -18.56 15.08
N ASP A 57 -15.97 -18.89 14.70
CA ASP A 57 -16.34 -20.09 13.94
C ASP A 57 -16.30 -19.89 12.41
N SER A 58 -15.76 -18.78 11.91
CA SER A 58 -15.79 -18.40 10.50
C SER A 58 -14.43 -17.90 9.98
N MET A 59 -14.26 -17.94 8.66
CA MET A 59 -13.11 -17.37 7.97
C MET A 59 -13.52 -16.10 7.23
N LEU A 60 -12.92 -14.97 7.60
CA LEU A 60 -13.04 -13.73 6.84
C LEU A 60 -11.88 -13.63 5.84
N LYS A 61 -12.21 -13.47 4.56
CA LYS A 61 -11.22 -13.24 3.50
C LYS A 61 -11.21 -11.75 3.13
N LEU A 62 -10.08 -11.10 3.35
CA LEU A 62 -9.83 -9.71 2.99
C LEU A 62 -8.96 -9.61 1.72
N PRO A 63 -9.12 -8.56 0.92
CA PRO A 63 -8.19 -8.27 -0.17
C PRO A 63 -6.81 -7.90 0.39
N ARG A 64 -5.76 -8.04 -0.44
CA ARG A 64 -4.45 -7.42 -0.16
C ARG A 64 -4.57 -5.90 -0.29
N GLY A 65 -3.84 -5.15 0.52
CA GLY A 65 -3.63 -3.72 0.30
C GLY A 65 -2.93 -3.41 -1.03
N ASP A 66 -3.29 -2.27 -1.62
CA ASP A 66 -2.66 -1.68 -2.79
C ASP A 66 -1.36 -0.94 -2.45
N LEU A 67 -1.20 -0.62 -1.16
CA LEU A 67 -0.03 0.02 -0.57
C LEU A 67 0.33 -0.72 0.71
N LEU A 68 1.61 -1.08 0.87
CA LEU A 68 2.16 -1.55 2.14
C LEU A 68 3.00 -0.42 2.75
N LEU A 69 2.56 0.08 3.90
CA LEU A 69 3.30 1.04 4.71
C LEU A 69 4.06 0.31 5.81
N ILE A 70 5.39 0.38 5.74
CA ILE A 70 6.30 -0.20 6.74
C ILE A 70 6.92 0.94 7.53
N GLY A 71 6.72 0.96 8.84
CA GLY A 71 7.32 1.94 9.73
C GLY A 71 6.41 2.30 10.89
N GLY A 72 6.80 3.34 11.62
CA GLY A 72 6.20 3.66 12.91
C GLY A 72 7.05 3.09 14.02
N ASP A 73 7.70 3.99 14.75
CA ASP A 73 8.22 3.72 16.08
C ASP A 73 7.13 4.14 17.07
N LEU A 74 6.88 3.33 18.11
CA LEU A 74 6.09 3.78 19.24
C LEU A 74 7.02 4.66 20.07
N ALA A 75 7.02 5.96 19.78
CA ALA A 75 7.71 6.95 20.60
C ALA A 75 7.41 6.79 22.10
#